data_AF-A0A8T5MAZ0-F1
#
_entry.id   AF-A0A8T5MAZ0-F1
#
_cell.length_a   1.000
_cell.length_b   1.000
_cell.length_c   1.000
_cell.angle_alpha   90.00
_cell.angle_beta   90.00
_cell.angle_gamma   90.00
#
_symmetry.space_group_name_H-M   'P 1'
#
loop_
_entity.id
_entity.type
_entity.pdbx_description
1 polymer ?
#
loop_
_entity_poly.entity_id
_entity_poly.type
_entity_poly.pdbx_seq_one_letter_code
_entity_poly.pdbx_strand_id
1 'polypeptide(L)'
;MENNQTENKERENKNEGKKENENVVFIGSKPLVNYIRGVIIQFIKKEAPEVTIKSRGKFISKAVDVAEVAKRSLEEKKAYIKDVKIASESFETDGKKTNISTMDIVLALR
;
A
#
# COMPACT_ATOMS: atom_id res chain seq x y z
N MET A 1 -17.85 32.98 -23.36
CA MET A 1 -17.06 31.81 -23.80
C MET A 1 -16.06 31.48 -22.69
N GLU A 2 -16.51 30.98 -21.54
CA GLU A 2 -15.66 30.95 -20.35
C GLU A 2 -15.96 29.80 -19.36
N ASN A 3 -16.49 28.66 -19.85
CA ASN A 3 -16.86 27.53 -18.97
C ASN A 3 -16.13 26.20 -19.24
N ASN A 4 -15.12 26.16 -20.12
CA ASN A 4 -14.43 24.89 -20.47
C ASN A 4 -13.17 24.57 -19.67
N GLN A 5 -12.72 25.43 -18.75
CA GLN A 5 -11.49 25.19 -17.97
C GLN A 5 -11.74 24.49 -16.63
N THR A 6 -12.94 24.60 -16.06
CA THR A 6 -13.26 24.00 -14.74
C THR A 6 -13.55 22.50 -14.84
N GLU A 7 -14.16 22.04 -15.94
CA GLU A 7 -14.51 20.61 -16.13
C GLU A 7 -13.32 19.70 -16.42
N ASN A 8 -12.23 20.20 -17.02
CA ASN A 8 -11.04 19.40 -17.28
C ASN A 8 -10.19 19.15 -16.02
N LYS A 9 -10.20 20.08 -15.07
CA LYS A 9 -9.43 19.97 -13.81
C LYS A 9 -10.00 18.93 -12.85
N GLU A 10 -11.32 18.69 -12.89
CA GLU A 10 -11.97 17.65 -12.10
C GLU A 10 -11.81 16.23 -12.68
N ARG A 11 -11.60 16.12 -14.00
CA ARG A 11 -11.38 14.82 -14.67
C ARG A 11 -9.95 14.31 -14.48
N GLU A 12 -8.96 15.20 -14.40
CA GLU A 12 -7.56 14.83 -14.10
C GLU A 12 -7.40 14.35 -12.64
N ASN A 13 -8.03 15.02 -11.67
CA ASN A 13 -7.98 14.61 -10.25
C ASN A 13 -8.68 13.27 -9.95
N LYS A 14 -9.63 12.83 -10.77
CA LYS A 14 -10.32 11.52 -10.58
C LYS A 14 -9.53 10.32 -11.13
N ASN A 15 -8.54 10.55 -12.00
CA ASN A 15 -7.78 9.46 -12.63
C ASN A 15 -6.50 9.09 -11.88
N GLU A 16 -5.91 9.99 -11.08
CA GLU A 16 -4.72 9.67 -10.28
C GLU A 16 -5.05 8.77 -9.08
N GLY A 17 -6.17 9.02 -8.38
CA GLY A 17 -6.58 8.22 -7.21
C GLY A 17 -7.09 6.80 -7.50
N LYS A 18 -7.30 6.44 -8.77
CA LYS A 18 -7.86 5.14 -9.15
C LYS A 18 -6.79 4.07 -9.38
N LYS A 19 -5.58 4.44 -9.84
CA LYS A 19 -4.45 3.51 -10.00
C LYS A 19 -3.74 3.20 -8.68
N GLU A 20 -3.70 4.13 -7.74
CA GLU A 20 -2.97 3.93 -6.47
C GLU A 20 -3.55 2.81 -5.60
N ASN A 21 -4.83 2.47 -5.75
CA ASN A 21 -5.52 1.53 -4.84
C ASN A 21 -5.59 0.08 -5.34
N GLU A 22 -5.29 -0.20 -6.61
CA GLU A 22 -5.52 -1.54 -7.17
C GLU A 22 -4.55 -2.60 -6.61
N ASN A 23 -3.33 -2.18 -6.25
CA ASN A 23 -2.25 -3.05 -5.80
C ASN A 23 -1.83 -2.78 -4.34
N VAL A 24 -2.78 -2.40 -3.48
CA VAL A 24 -2.52 -2.12 -2.07
C VAL A 24 -2.97 -3.27 -1.16
N VAL A 25 -2.16 -3.60 -0.16
CA VAL A 25 -2.50 -4.56 0.91
C VAL A 25 -2.40 -3.84 2.26
N PHE A 26 -3.55 -3.62 2.90
CA PHE A 26 -3.62 -3.02 4.25
C PHE A 26 -3.43 -4.06 5.34
N ILE A 27 -2.46 -3.84 6.23
CA ILE A 27 -2.13 -4.75 7.32
C ILE A 27 -2.89 -4.37 8.59
N GLY A 28 -3.58 -5.36 9.17
CA GLY A 28 -4.35 -5.22 10.41
C GLY A 28 -4.38 -6.51 11.24
N SER A 29 -5.53 -6.81 11.84
CA SER A 29 -5.70 -7.89 12.81
C SER A 29 -5.75 -9.31 12.23
N LYS A 30 -5.98 -9.50 10.92
CA LYS A 30 -6.02 -10.84 10.30
C LYS A 30 -4.70 -11.62 10.53
N PRO A 31 -4.73 -12.97 10.44
CA PRO A 31 -3.52 -13.80 10.49
C PRO A 31 -2.50 -13.40 9.43
N LEU A 32 -1.21 -13.50 9.76
CA LEU A 32 -0.08 -13.08 8.91
C LEU A 32 -0.16 -13.69 7.50
N VAL A 33 -0.43 -14.99 7.42
CA VAL A 33 -0.46 -15.76 6.17
C VAL A 33 -1.50 -15.23 5.17
N ASN A 34 -2.58 -14.63 5.64
CA ASN A 34 -3.60 -14.07 4.75
C ASN A 34 -3.09 -12.86 3.97
N TYR A 35 -2.22 -12.04 4.58
CA TYR A 35 -1.61 -10.90 3.89
C TYR A 35 -0.55 -11.36 2.90
N ILE A 36 0.29 -12.33 3.29
CA ILE A 36 1.30 -12.92 2.40
C ILE A 36 0.64 -13.47 1.12
N ARG A 37 -0.42 -14.26 1.28
CA ARG A 37 -1.20 -14.78 0.14
C ARG A 37 -1.79 -13.65 -0.72
N GLY A 38 -2.29 -12.59 -0.08
CA GLY A 38 -2.80 -11.41 -0.78
C GLY A 38 -1.75 -10.77 -1.68
N VAL A 39 -0.54 -10.54 -1.16
CA VAL A 39 0.59 -9.98 -1.93
C VAL A 39 0.96 -10.90 -3.09
N ILE A 40 1.10 -12.21 -2.85
CA ILE A 40 1.45 -13.19 -3.89
C ILE A 40 0.39 -13.22 -5.01
N ILE A 41 -0.90 -13.20 -4.66
CA ILE A 41 -1.99 -13.20 -5.65
C ILE A 41 -1.98 -11.94 -6.51
N GLN A 42 -1.64 -10.77 -5.95
CA GLN A 42 -1.52 -9.52 -6.71
C GLN A 42 -0.47 -9.67 -7.82
N PHE A 43 0.70 -10.22 -7.51
CA PHE A 43 1.75 -10.44 -8.50
C PHE A 43 1.44 -11.56 -9.50
N ILE A 44 0.86 -12.68 -9.04
CA ILE A 44 0.68 -13.88 -9.90
C ILE A 44 -0.58 -13.81 -10.75
N LYS A 45 -1.72 -13.39 -10.18
CA LYS A 45 -3.01 -13.44 -10.87
C LYS A 45 -3.39 -12.14 -11.53
N LYS A 46 -3.02 -11.01 -10.92
CA LYS A 46 -3.32 -9.68 -11.47
C LYS A 46 -2.15 -9.08 -12.25
N GLU A 47 -1.02 -9.79 -12.30
CA GLU A 47 0.21 -9.35 -12.98
C GLU A 47 0.62 -7.92 -12.56
N ALA A 48 0.38 -7.59 -11.28
CA ALA A 48 0.69 -6.27 -10.75
C ALA A 48 2.20 -5.99 -10.87
N PRO A 49 2.62 -4.85 -11.44
CA PRO A 49 4.04 -4.51 -11.56
C PRO A 49 4.68 -4.24 -10.19
N GLU A 50 3.89 -3.76 -9.24
CA GLU A 50 4.28 -3.49 -7.86
C GLU A 50 3.09 -3.66 -6.92
N VAL A 51 3.37 -3.94 -5.66
CA VAL A 51 2.39 -4.08 -4.58
C VAL A 51 2.84 -3.26 -3.39
N THR A 52 1.95 -2.40 -2.88
CA THR A 52 2.22 -1.57 -1.70
C THR A 52 1.58 -2.19 -0.46
N ILE A 53 2.40 -2.53 0.52
CA ILE A 53 1.98 -3.01 1.83
C ILE A 53 1.88 -1.80 2.76
N LYS A 54 0.65 -1.41 3.13
CA LYS A 54 0.39 -0.26 4.01
C LYS A 54 0.03 -0.69 5.42
N SER A 55 0.58 -0.02 6.42
CA SER A 55 0.36 -0.35 7.83
C SER A 55 0.46 0.86 8.74
N ARG A 56 -0.05 0.72 9.96
CA ARG A 56 0.01 1.77 10.99
C ARG A 56 0.13 1.21 12.40
N GLY A 57 0.78 1.97 13.28
CA GLY A 57 0.96 1.66 14.69
C GLY A 57 1.53 0.26 14.91
N LYS A 58 0.90 -0.52 15.80
CA LYS A 58 1.37 -1.87 16.19
C LYS A 58 1.43 -2.89 15.05
N PHE A 59 0.85 -2.60 13.89
CA PHE A 59 0.87 -3.51 12.74
C PHE A 59 2.10 -3.33 11.83
N ILE A 60 2.96 -2.34 12.10
CA ILE A 60 4.17 -2.07 11.31
C ILE A 60 5.11 -3.29 11.31
N SER A 61 5.40 -3.90 12.47
CA SER A 61 6.25 -5.10 12.53
C SER A 61 5.66 -6.24 11.70
N LYS A 62 4.34 -6.43 11.76
CA LYS A 62 3.64 -7.43 10.94
C LYS A 62 3.79 -7.13 9.43
N ALA A 63 3.77 -5.87 9.03
CA ALA A 63 3.96 -5.48 7.63
C ALA A 63 5.37 -5.81 7.11
N VAL A 64 6.39 -5.59 7.95
CA VAL A 64 7.78 -5.99 7.67
C VAL A 64 7.88 -7.51 7.48
N ASP A 65 7.26 -8.30 8.37
CA ASP A 65 7.22 -9.76 8.23
C ASP A 65 6.54 -10.20 6.91
N VAL A 66 5.41 -9.56 6.56
CA VAL A 66 4.71 -9.85 5.30
C VAL A 66 5.61 -9.54 4.11
N ALA A 67 6.29 -8.39 4.11
CA ALA A 67 7.17 -7.96 3.03
C ALA A 67 8.32 -8.96 2.81
N GLU A 68 9.03 -9.33 3.87
CA GLU A 68 10.18 -10.23 3.77
C GLU A 68 9.77 -11.66 3.37
N VAL A 69 8.68 -12.19 3.93
CA VAL A 69 8.20 -13.53 3.57
C VAL A 69 7.64 -13.57 2.15
N ALA A 70 6.92 -12.53 1.72
CA ALA A 70 6.41 -12.45 0.35
C ALA A 70 7.54 -12.30 -0.67
N LYS A 71 8.56 -11.47 -0.38
CA LYS A 71 9.77 -11.34 -1.21
C LYS A 71 10.45 -12.69 -1.40
N ARG A 72 10.69 -13.43 -0.31
CA ARG A 72 11.28 -14.79 -0.37
C ARG A 72 10.42 -15.78 -1.13
N SER A 73 9.09 -15.68 -1.00
CA SER A 73 8.15 -16.55 -1.72
C SER A 73 8.11 -16.26 -3.23
N LEU A 74 8.61 -15.10 -3.67
CA LEU A 74 8.65 -14.63 -5.05
C LEU A 74 10.09 -14.51 -5.59
N GLU A 75 11.04 -15.25 -5.00
CA GLU A 75 12.46 -15.21 -5.35
C GLU A 75 12.73 -15.57 -6.81
N GLU A 76 12.04 -16.58 -7.35
CA GLU A 76 12.09 -16.97 -8.78
C GLU A 76 11.67 -15.86 -9.74
N LYS A 77 10.86 -14.91 -9.26
CA LYS A 77 10.44 -13.70 -10.00
C LYS A 77 11.31 -12.48 -9.68
N LYS A 78 12.44 -12.68 -8.98
CA LYS A 78 13.38 -11.64 -8.58
C LYS A 78 12.72 -10.49 -7.82
N ALA A 79 11.77 -10.81 -6.94
CA ALA A 79 11.09 -9.81 -6.13
C ALA A 79 12.09 -9.04 -5.23
N TYR A 80 11.89 -7.74 -5.11
CA TYR A 80 12.74 -6.86 -4.30
C TYR A 80 11.93 -5.75 -3.63
N ILE A 81 12.47 -5.18 -2.56
CA ILE A 81 11.91 -3.98 -1.92
C ILE A 81 12.33 -2.77 -2.77
N LYS A 82 11.36 -2.11 -3.39
CA LYS A 82 11.57 -0.94 -4.25
C LYS A 82 11.68 0.35 -3.43
N ASP A 83 10.82 0.52 -2.43
CA ASP A 83 10.76 1.73 -1.61
C ASP A 83 10.16 1.44 -0.23
N VAL A 84 10.52 2.24 0.77
CA VAL A 84 9.95 2.22 2.12
C VAL A 84 9.69 3.65 2.55
N LYS A 85 8.41 3.98 2.79
CA LYS A 85 7.99 5.30 3.27
C LYS A 85 7.47 5.18 4.69
N ILE A 86 7.87 6.11 5.55
CA ILE A 86 7.37 6.23 6.92
C ILE A 86 6.81 7.63 7.12
N ALA A 87 5.72 7.73 7.85
CA ALA A 87 5.12 9.01 8.20
C ALA A 87 4.39 8.93 9.55
N SER A 88 3.71 10.01 9.92
CA SER A 88 2.82 10.05 11.07
C SER A 88 1.52 10.73 10.69
N GLU A 89 0.40 10.11 11.07
CA GLU A 89 -0.95 10.65 10.88
C GLU A 89 -1.54 11.01 12.25
N SER A 90 -2.10 12.22 12.37
CA SER A 90 -2.80 12.65 13.57
C SER A 90 -4.27 12.22 13.52
N PHE A 91 -4.72 11.53 14.56
CA PHE A 91 -6.10 11.12 14.75
C PHE A 91 -6.67 11.82 15.98
N GLU A 92 -7.94 12.20 15.91
CA GLU A 92 -8.67 12.71 17.06
C GLU A 92 -9.57 11.60 17.62
N THR A 93 -9.45 11.32 18.91
CA THR A 93 -10.31 10.36 19.62
C THR A 93 -10.64 10.95 20.97
N ASP A 94 -11.93 11.08 21.27
CA ASP A 94 -12.44 11.66 22.52
C ASP A 94 -11.85 13.04 22.85
N GLY A 95 -11.71 13.90 21.82
CA GLY A 95 -11.13 15.25 21.94
C GLY A 95 -9.62 15.29 22.18
N LYS A 96 -8.93 14.14 22.18
CA LYS A 96 -7.47 14.05 22.27
C LYS A 96 -6.88 13.74 20.90
N LYS A 97 -5.90 14.55 20.49
CA LYS A 97 -5.07 14.28 19.32
C LYS A 97 -4.00 13.25 19.66
N THR A 98 -3.97 12.16 18.90
CA THR A 98 -2.98 11.09 18.99
C THR A 98 -2.29 10.92 17.65
N ASN A 99 -0.97 10.94 17.64
CA ASN A 99 -0.18 10.66 16.45
C ASN A 99 0.06 9.16 16.31
N ILE A 100 -0.19 8.62 15.13
CA ILE A 100 0.04 7.21 14.81
C ILE A 100 1.07 7.15 13.69
N SER A 101 2.14 6.38 13.88
CA SER A 101 3.12 6.12 12.84
C SER A 101 2.53 5.26 11.73
N THR A 102 2.87 5.55 10.49
CA THR A 102 2.48 4.80 9.30
C THR A 102 3.71 4.31 8.54
N MET A 103 3.57 3.20 7.84
CA MET A 103 4.62 2.64 6.98
C MET A 103 4.01 2.02 5.72
N ASP A 104 4.61 2.37 4.59
CA ASP A 104 4.33 1.81 3.27
C ASP A 104 5.59 1.12 2.76
N ILE A 105 5.48 -0.16 2.42
CA ILE A 105 6.56 -0.95 1.80
C ILE A 105 6.14 -1.30 0.37
N VAL A 106 6.92 -0.89 -0.62
CA VAL A 106 6.66 -1.21 -2.03
C VAL A 106 7.50 -2.40 -2.43
N LEU A 107 6.84 -3.52 -2.79
CA LEU A 107 7.49 -4.63 -3.47
C LEU A 107 7.32 -4.48 -4.98
N ALA A 108 8.35 -4.86 -5.74
CA ALA A 108 8.30 -4.94 -7.19
C ALA A 108 9.02 -6.20 -7.68
N LEU A 109 8.81 -6.55 -8.95
CA LEU A 109 9.53 -7.62 -9.65
C LEU A 109 10.57 -7.01 -10.61
N ARG A 110 11.65 -7.74 -10.85
CA ARG A 110 12.75 -7.34 -11.75
C ARG A 110 12.66 -8.01 -13.10
#